data_AF-A0A2X3KBE7-F1
#
_entry.id   AF-A0A2X3KBE7-F1
#
_cell.length_a   1.000
_cell.length_b   1.000
_cell.length_c   1.000
_cell.angle_alpha   90.00
_cell.angle_beta   90.00
_cell.angle_gamma   90.00
#
_symmetry.space_group_name_H-M   'P 1'
#
loop_
_entity.id
_entity.type
_entity.pdbx_description
1 polymer ?
#
loop_
_entity_poly.entity_id
_entity_poly.type
_entity_poly.pdbx_seq_one_letter_code
_entity_poly.pdbx_strand_id
1 'polypeptide(L)' 'MSADGIVPGRTPVRYQGVEVGTVQDISLSDDLRKIEVKVSIKSDMKDALREETQFWLVTPKASLAGVSGWTPSSVVTISA' A
#
# COMPACT_ATOMS: atom_id res chain seq x y z
N MET A 1 -2.23 14.77 -5.93
CA MET A 1 -2.09 13.36 -5.57
C MET A 1 -1.04 13.32 -4.47
N SER A 2 -1.44 13.08 -3.23
CA SER A 2 -0.53 13.09 -2.07
C SER A 2 -0.33 11.65 -1.61
N ALA A 3 0.91 11.25 -1.30
CA ALA A 3 1.24 9.94 -0.72
C ALA A 3 0.93 9.89 0.80
N ASP A 4 -0.06 10.65 1.26
CA ASP A 4 -0.40 10.74 2.69
C ASP A 4 -0.80 9.36 3.22
N GLY A 5 -0.03 8.88 4.21
CA GLY A 5 -0.30 7.63 4.93
C GLY A 5 0.42 6.39 4.40
N ILE A 6 1.26 6.48 3.35
CA ILE A 6 2.15 5.38 2.96
C ILE A 6 3.53 5.63 3.59
N VAL A 7 4.02 4.67 4.36
CA VAL A 7 5.33 4.76 5.03
C VAL A 7 6.21 3.60 4.57
N PRO A 8 7.36 3.87 3.92
CA PRO A 8 8.33 2.85 3.55
C PRO A 8 8.73 1.98 4.76
N GLY A 9 8.85 0.68 4.53
CA GLY A 9 9.18 -0.33 5.55
C GLY A 9 8.07 -0.63 6.56
N ARG A 10 6.92 0.08 6.51
CA ARG A 10 5.83 -0.09 7.49
C ARG A 10 4.48 -0.36 6.85
N THR A 11 4.20 0.18 5.67
CA THR A 11 2.92 -0.02 5.00
C THR A 11 2.87 -1.43 4.37
N PRO A 12 1.97 -2.31 4.84
CA PRO A 12 1.83 -3.64 4.28
C PRO A 12 1.07 -3.58 2.95
N VAL A 13 1.37 -4.57 2.11
CA VAL A 13 0.59 -4.85 0.91
C VAL A 13 -0.20 -6.13 1.14
N ARG A 14 -1.50 -6.07 0.86
CA ARG A 14 -2.44 -7.16 1.15
C ARG A 14 -3.13 -7.65 -0.11
N TYR A 15 -3.34 -8.95 -0.17
CA TYR A 15 -4.19 -9.61 -1.16
C TYR A 15 -5.24 -10.40 -0.40
N GLN A 16 -6.54 -10.16 -0.68
CA GLN A 16 -7.64 -10.79 0.04
C GLN A 16 -7.53 -10.72 1.58
N GLY A 17 -6.97 -9.61 2.10
CA GLY A 17 -6.75 -9.40 3.54
C GLY A 17 -5.48 -10.05 4.11
N VAL A 18 -4.77 -10.88 3.34
CA VAL A 18 -3.51 -11.51 3.74
C VAL A 18 -2.33 -10.61 3.37
N GLU A 19 -1.37 -10.46 4.28
CA GLU A 19 -0.14 -9.71 4.01
C GLU A 19 0.81 -10.47 3.09
N VAL A 20 1.05 -9.88 1.93
CA VAL A 20 1.83 -10.45 0.83
C VAL A 20 3.11 -9.69 0.54
N GLY A 21 3.31 -8.53 1.17
CA GLY A 21 4.50 -7.73 0.95
C GLY A 21 4.49 -6.44 1.75
N THR A 22 5.46 -5.58 1.44
CA THR A 22 5.68 -4.32 2.14
C THR A 22 6.17 -3.26 1.16
N VAL A 23 5.70 -2.03 1.32
CA VAL A 23 6.24 -0.87 0.59
C VAL A 23 7.68 -0.64 1.02
N GLN A 24 8.60 -0.57 0.07
CA GLN A 24 10.03 -0.38 0.32
C GLN A 24 10.49 1.06 0.12
N ASP A 25 9.90 1.76 -0.85
CA ASP A 25 10.35 3.10 -1.20
C ASP A 25 9.22 3.89 -1.87
N ILE A 26 9.29 5.22 -1.75
CA ILE A 26 8.39 6.15 -2.39
C ILE A 26 9.23 7.28 -2.98
N SER A 27 9.22 7.40 -4.29
CA SER A 27 9.92 8.45 -5.03
C SER A 27 8.95 9.23 -5.91
N LEU A 28 9.29 10.47 -6.22
CA LEU A 28 8.62 11.20 -7.28
C LEU A 28 9.31 10.85 -8.60
N SER A 29 8.54 10.68 -9.67
CA SER A 29 9.11 10.45 -11.01
C SER A 29 9.98 11.63 -11.44
N ASP A 30 10.89 11.40 -12.39
CA ASP A 30 11.82 12.43 -12.88
C ASP A 30 11.09 13.67 -13.43
N ASP A 31 9.88 13.48 -13.98
CA ASP A 31 9.02 14.56 -14.49
C ASP A 31 8.17 15.25 -13.41
N LEU A 32 8.30 14.81 -12.15
CA LEU A 32 7.58 15.27 -10.96
C LEU A 32 6.04 15.14 -11.04
N ARG A 33 5.52 14.37 -12.01
CA ARG A 33 4.07 14.25 -12.25
C ARG A 33 3.45 13.02 -11.60
N LYS A 34 4.26 12.03 -11.25
CA LYS A 34 3.82 10.75 -10.70
C LYS A 34 4.59 10.41 -9.44
N ILE A 35 3.94 9.64 -8.58
CA ILE A 35 4.58 9.04 -7.41
C ILE A 35 4.84 7.58 -7.77
N GLU A 36 6.10 7.19 -7.72
CA GLU A 36 6.55 5.81 -7.88
C GLU A 36 6.67 5.16 -6.51
N VAL A 37 6.01 4.01 -6.35
CA VAL A 37 6.04 3.24 -5.11
C VAL A 37 6.71 1.91 -5.40
N LYS A 38 7.87 1.66 -4.78
CA LYS A 38 8.54 0.36 -4.85
C LYS A 38 8.01 -0.54 -3.75
N VAL A 39 7.65 -1.75 -4.14
CA VAL A 39 7.03 -2.72 -3.24
C VAL A 39 7.81 -4.02 -3.31
N SER A 40 8.08 -4.63 -2.17
CA SER A 40 8.60 -5.99 -2.10
C SER A 40 7.45 -6.95 -1.83
N ILE A 41 7.19 -7.85 -2.76
CA ILE A 41 6.16 -8.89 -2.66
C ILE A 41 6.83 -10.24 -2.46
N LYS A 42 6.23 -11.10 -1.65
CA LYS A 42 6.70 -12.47 -1.41
C LYS A 42 6.70 -13.29 -2.71
N SER A 43 7.67 -14.18 -2.85
CA SER A 43 7.87 -14.95 -4.09
C SER A 43 6.79 -15.99 -4.38
N ASP A 44 5.98 -16.35 -3.39
CA ASP A 44 4.81 -17.22 -3.51
C ASP A 44 3.62 -16.56 -4.23
N MET A 45 3.65 -15.24 -4.40
CA MET A 45 2.60 -14.46 -5.08
C MET A 45 2.84 -14.23 -6.57
N LYS A 46 3.86 -14.87 -7.16
CA LYS A 46 4.21 -14.70 -8.58
C LYS A 46 3.03 -14.91 -9.53
N ASP A 47 2.17 -15.89 -9.24
CA ASP A 47 1.03 -16.23 -10.11
C ASP A 47 -0.09 -15.17 -10.09
N ALA A 48 -0.16 -14.39 -9.01
CA ALA A 48 -1.16 -13.35 -8.79
C ALA A 48 -0.67 -11.94 -9.20
N LEU A 49 0.62 -11.78 -9.51
CA LEU A 49 1.22 -10.56 -10.05
C LEU A 49 1.31 -10.66 -11.58
N ARG A 50 0.21 -10.36 -12.26
CA ARG A 50 0.09 -10.35 -13.73
C ARG A 50 -0.11 -8.92 -14.24
N GLU A 51 -0.10 -8.76 -15.56
CA GLU A 51 -0.30 -7.44 -16.19
C GLU A 51 -1.65 -6.80 -15.83
N GLU A 52 -2.67 -7.61 -15.57
CA GLU A 52 -4.02 -7.11 -15.22
C GLU A 52 -4.21 -6.86 -13.71
N THR A 53 -3.18 -7.12 -12.90
CA THR A 53 -3.24 -6.94 -11.45
C THR A 53 -3.38 -5.46 -11.09
N GLN A 54 -4.38 -5.14 -10.27
CA GLN A 54 -4.67 -3.78 -9.85
C GLN A 54 -4.21 -3.54 -8.42
N PHE A 55 -3.69 -2.34 -8.18
CA PHE A 55 -3.25 -1.87 -6.87
C PHE A 55 -4.04 -0.62 -6.48
N TRP A 56 -4.55 -0.58 -5.24
CA TRP A 56 -5.17 0.63 -4.71
C TRP A 56 -4.80 0.84 -3.24
N LEU A 57 -4.77 2.13 -2.86
CA LEU A 57 -4.55 2.54 -1.50
C LEU A 57 -5.88 2.45 -0.73
N VAL A 58 -5.87 1.71 0.37
CA VAL A 58 -6.96 1.68 1.34
C VAL A 58 -6.58 2.57 2.52
N THR A 59 -7.28 3.70 2.63
CA THR A 59 -7.17 4.58 3.79
C THR A 59 -8.22 4.15 4.81
N PRO A 60 -7.82 3.63 5.99
CA PRO A 60 -8.78 3.30 7.03
C PRO A 60 -9.53 4.55 7.48
N LYS A 61 -10.86 4.46 7.51
CA LYS A 61 -11.70 5.50 8.10
C LYS A 61 -11.74 5.30 9.60
N ALA A 62 -11.25 6.27 10.37
CA ALA A 62 -11.44 6.28 11.81
C ALA A 62 -12.93 6.47 12.11
N SER A 63 -13.56 5.52 12.81
CA SER A 63 -14.83 5.76 13.48
C SER A 63 -14.54 6.32 14.87
N LEU A 64 -15.24 7.40 15.25
CA LEU A 64 -15.09 8.11 16.52
C LEU A 64 -15.59 7.32 17.75
N ALA A 65 -15.49 5.98 17.73
CA ALA A 65 -15.75 5.15 18.89
C ALA A 65 -14.54 5.17 19.85
N GLY A 66 -14.24 6.35 20.41
CA GLY A 66 -13.59 6.47 21.71
C GLY A 66 -12.10 6.13 21.84
N VAL A 67 -11.29 6.15 20.79
CA VAL A 67 -9.84 5.85 20.91
C VAL A 67 -9.01 7.11 20.67
N SER A 68 -8.63 7.81 21.75
CA SER A 68 -7.54 8.78 21.71
C SER A 68 -6.20 8.03 21.68
N GLY A 69 -5.39 8.25 20.64
CA GLY A 69 -4.03 7.70 20.54
C GLY A 69 -3.76 6.74 19.38
N TRP A 70 -4.70 6.53 18.45
CA TRP A 70 -4.49 5.66 17.28
C TRP A 70 -4.27 6.48 16.00
N THR A 71 -3.11 6.32 15.35
CA THR A 71 -2.87 6.82 13.99
C THR A 71 -3.31 5.76 12.97
N PRO A 72 -4.31 6.04 12.13
CA PRO A 72 -4.72 5.12 11.07
C PRO A 72 -3.54 4.87 10.11
N SER A 73 -3.21 3.60 9.85
CA SER A 73 -2.15 3.24 8.90
C SER A 73 -2.75 2.82 7.56
N SER A 74 -2.35 3.44 6.45
CA SER A 74 -2.83 3.06 5.12
C SER A 74 -2.24 1.72 4.69
N VAL A 75 -2.97 0.98 3.85
CA VAL A 75 -2.61 -0.34 3.34
C VAL A 75 -2.78 -0.35 1.82
N VAL A 76 -1.86 -0.97 1.09
CA VAL A 76 -2.03 -1.19 -0.35
C VAL A 76 -2.72 -2.54 -0.54
N THR A 77 -3.81 -2.58 -1.31
CA THR A 77 -4.50 -3.84 -1.63
C THR A 77 -4.30 -4.21 -3.09
N ILE A 78 -4.17 -5.51 -3.35
CA ILE A 78 -4.06 -6.13 -4.67
C ILE A 78 -5.39 -6.83 -5.02
N SER A 79 -5.88 -6.64 -6.25
CA SER A 79 -6.86 -7.55 -6.89
C SER A 79 -6.23 -8.13 -8.15
N ALA A 80 -6.51 -9.40 -8.37
CA ALA A 80 -6.21 -10.12 -9.61
C ALA A 80 -7.53 -10.42 -10.32
#